data_AF-A0A819T607-F1
#
_entry.id   AF-A0A819T607-F1
#
_cell.length_a   1.000
_cell.length_b   1.000
_cell.length_c   1.000
_cell.angle_alpha   90.00
_cell.angle_beta   90.00
_cell.angle_gamma   90.00
#
_symmetry.space_group_name_H-M   'P 1'
#
loop_
_entity.id
_entity.type
_entity.pdbx_description
1 polymer ?
#
loop_
_entity_poly.entity_id
_entity_poly.type
_entity_poly.pdbx_seq_one_letter_code
_entity_poly.pdbx_strand_id
1 'polypeptide(L)'
;MSGTANRIQAEGVIKNIIREIVQECASRGEGVSETLVAFIVKAVVLEPQNDFQVDRVLASDDVKRLIDLCVRRLLDNKSSSLDTIKMQVYFDMNYTTRDEFLTEHRRVLETRLQPILREITDNRASSKDELESLYRKIVSSVLLRSGLGSPTDISVVREATAALQSVFPQTELGNFLSLSKRDKDRQLIELTQIVTGIRLFNKECGKGGEGIDNLPAILNEAIPATLKEIQQQTDDAIDSSEKFIAVLDTMTTLSQKQLSKDATKHKVQESMINSRQLELYLNILSNDVRQSAHEVEELLSQFKARLDQLKTTIQNKTAVPTAQVYPQFMHLATIWFGFQDEMVLLSVLSNILYSLEPYTLNSKELLADEAIRKCLMKVSIVTDKQRLQTNNGGVVVQPEERNAEGIWYYQDTTKNFDKLPLMYKGKS
;
A
#
# COMPACT_ATOMS: atom_id res chain seq x y z
N MET A 1 -4.15 29.91 29.12
CA MET A 1 -2.70 30.01 28.81
C MET A 1 -1.84 28.96 29.51
N SER A 2 -2.18 28.45 30.72
CA SER A 2 -1.36 27.40 31.37
C SER A 2 -1.54 25.98 30.78
N GLY A 3 -2.72 25.64 30.26
CA GLY A 3 -2.97 24.30 29.68
C GLY A 3 -2.24 24.02 28.36
N THR A 4 -2.02 25.04 27.52
CA THR A 4 -1.27 24.90 26.26
C THR A 4 0.23 24.78 26.50
N ALA A 5 0.78 25.54 27.45
CA ALA A 5 2.21 25.45 27.82
C ALA A 5 2.56 24.08 28.43
N ASN A 6 1.69 23.54 29.29
CA ASN A 6 1.92 22.23 29.92
C ASN A 6 1.85 21.07 28.90
N ARG A 7 0.97 21.18 27.89
CA ARG A 7 0.85 20.21 26.80
C ARG A 7 2.08 20.22 25.87
N ILE A 8 2.59 21.40 25.53
CA ILE A 8 3.81 21.56 24.72
C ILE A 8 5.04 21.00 25.45
N GLN A 9 5.12 21.18 26.77
CA GLN A 9 6.20 20.65 27.58
C GLN A 9 6.13 19.12 27.69
N ALA A 10 4.94 18.55 27.88
CA ALA A 10 4.73 17.10 27.88
C ALA A 10 5.05 16.45 26.51
N GLU A 11 4.67 17.09 25.40
CA GLU A 11 5.02 16.64 24.04
C GLU A 11 6.53 16.65 23.79
N GLY A 12 7.25 17.66 24.31
CA GLY A 12 8.72 17.72 24.23
C GLY A 12 9.40 16.59 25.01
N VAL A 13 8.90 16.26 26.20
CA VAL A 13 9.42 15.15 27.02
C VAL A 13 9.21 13.81 26.33
N ILE A 14 8.02 13.54 25.80
CA ILE A 14 7.72 12.28 25.10
C ILE A 14 8.60 12.10 23.85
N LYS A 15 8.83 13.16 23.07
CA LYS A 15 9.74 13.11 21.92
C LYS A 15 11.17 12.74 22.32
N ASN A 16 11.67 13.24 23.44
CA ASN A 16 12.99 12.88 23.94
C ASN A 16 13.05 11.41 24.37
N ILE A 17 12.02 10.93 25.08
CA ILE A 17 11.89 9.52 25.48
C ILE A 17 11.90 8.60 24.25
N ILE A 18 11.13 8.94 23.22
CA ILE A 18 11.08 8.15 21.97
C ILE A 18 12.48 8.06 21.34
N ARG A 19 13.19 9.19 21.22
CA ARG A 19 14.54 9.22 20.64
C ARG A 19 15.54 8.40 21.46
N GLU A 20 15.46 8.46 22.77
CA GLU A 20 16.34 7.70 23.67
C GLU A 20 16.11 6.19 23.52
N ILE A 21 14.84 5.75 23.45
CA ILE A 21 14.51 4.33 23.20
C ILE A 21 15.02 3.88 21.82
N VAL A 22 14.84 4.68 20.77
CA VAL A 22 15.36 4.37 19.42
C VAL A 22 16.87 4.17 19.46
N GLN A 23 17.60 5.08 20.12
CA GLN A 23 19.06 5.00 20.25
C GLN A 23 19.51 3.77 21.05
N GLU A 24 18.83 3.47 22.15
CA GLU A 24 19.13 2.33 23.00
C GLU A 24 18.90 0.99 22.25
N CYS A 25 17.78 0.85 21.53
CA CYS A 25 17.53 -0.31 20.67
C CYS A 25 18.58 -0.44 19.55
N ALA A 26 18.91 0.65 18.87
CA ALA A 26 19.90 0.66 17.80
C ALA A 26 21.30 0.27 18.30
N SER A 27 21.69 0.73 19.50
CA SER A 27 22.95 0.34 20.14
C SER A 27 23.07 -1.15 20.43
N ARG A 28 21.92 -1.85 20.51
CA ARG A 28 21.79 -3.28 20.75
C ARG A 28 21.50 -4.08 19.47
N GLY A 29 21.60 -3.45 18.31
CA GLY A 29 21.49 -4.09 17.00
C GLY A 29 20.09 -4.12 16.39
N GLU A 30 19.09 -3.53 17.03
CA GLU A 30 17.70 -3.51 16.55
C GLU A 30 17.30 -2.11 16.07
N GLY A 31 17.06 -1.98 14.76
CA GLY A 31 16.57 -0.74 14.16
C GLY A 31 15.06 -0.62 14.30
N VAL A 32 14.59 0.39 15.04
CA VAL A 32 13.14 0.63 15.27
C VAL A 32 12.76 2.04 14.84
N SER A 33 11.55 2.20 14.28
CA SER A 33 11.02 3.51 13.88
C SER A 33 10.49 4.29 15.07
N GLU A 34 10.55 5.64 15.01
CA GLU A 34 9.94 6.50 16.05
C GLU A 34 8.44 6.21 16.22
N THR A 35 7.73 5.87 15.13
CA THR A 35 6.30 5.52 15.17
C THR A 35 6.03 4.25 15.96
N LEU A 36 6.83 3.19 15.73
CA LEU A 36 6.72 1.93 16.48
C LEU A 36 7.00 2.19 17.97
N VAL A 37 8.04 2.95 18.27
CA VAL A 37 8.39 3.31 19.65
C VAL A 37 7.26 4.11 20.31
N ALA A 38 6.68 5.09 19.62
CA ALA A 38 5.55 5.86 20.15
C ALA A 38 4.35 4.96 20.49
N PHE A 39 4.06 3.96 19.65
CA PHE A 39 3.02 2.98 19.92
C PHE A 39 3.34 2.11 21.15
N ILE A 40 4.59 1.62 21.26
CA ILE A 40 5.02 0.82 22.41
C ILE A 40 5.00 1.62 23.71
N VAL A 41 5.44 2.88 23.70
CA VAL A 41 5.35 3.78 24.86
C VAL A 41 3.90 3.88 25.33
N LYS A 42 2.96 4.11 24.39
CA LYS A 42 1.53 4.16 24.72
C LYS A 42 1.03 2.83 25.28
N ALA A 43 1.39 1.70 24.68
CA ALA A 43 0.98 0.38 25.14
C ALA A 43 1.49 0.07 26.56
N VAL A 44 2.77 0.37 26.85
CA VAL A 44 3.39 0.16 28.16
C VAL A 44 2.74 1.03 29.23
N VAL A 45 2.44 2.30 28.92
CA VAL A 45 1.77 3.22 29.86
C VAL A 45 0.34 2.79 30.16
N LEU A 46 -0.38 2.22 29.19
CA LEU A 46 -1.77 1.78 29.35
C LEU A 46 -1.93 0.39 29.98
N GLU A 47 -0.85 -0.39 30.06
CA GLU A 47 -0.88 -1.74 30.60
C GLU A 47 -1.00 -1.70 32.14
N PRO A 48 -2.10 -2.21 32.74
CA PRO A 48 -2.39 -2.05 34.17
C PRO A 48 -1.29 -2.61 35.09
N GLN A 49 -0.57 -3.64 34.63
CA GLN A 49 0.50 -4.28 35.40
C GLN A 49 1.72 -3.37 35.60
N ASN A 50 1.88 -2.35 34.74
CA ASN A 50 3.02 -1.43 34.80
C ASN A 50 2.79 -0.24 35.75
N ASP A 51 1.56 -0.06 36.26
CA ASP A 51 1.19 0.92 37.28
C ASP A 51 1.70 2.34 36.96
N PHE A 52 1.41 2.82 35.74
CA PHE A 52 1.64 4.21 35.35
C PHE A 52 0.37 5.04 35.52
N GLN A 53 0.49 6.21 36.16
CA GLN A 53 -0.62 7.15 36.32
C GLN A 53 -0.64 8.15 35.15
N VAL A 54 -1.62 7.99 34.25
CA VAL A 54 -1.73 8.78 33.00
C VAL A 54 -1.92 10.28 33.26
N ASP A 55 -2.52 10.66 34.39
CA ASP A 55 -2.84 12.06 34.73
C ASP A 55 -1.76 12.79 35.55
N ARG A 56 -0.64 12.13 35.85
CA ARG A 56 0.46 12.69 36.66
C ARG A 56 1.66 13.04 35.79
N VAL A 57 2.35 14.13 36.13
CA VAL A 57 3.66 14.47 35.53
C VAL A 57 4.65 13.36 35.86
N LEU A 58 5.28 12.78 34.83
CA LEU A 58 6.29 11.72 34.97
C LEU A 58 7.49 12.22 35.77
N ALA A 59 7.83 11.53 36.87
CA ALA A 59 9.07 11.79 37.58
C ALA A 59 10.28 11.20 36.81
N SER A 60 11.49 11.64 37.14
CA SER A 60 12.71 11.15 36.46
C SER A 60 12.88 9.63 36.56
N ASP A 61 12.42 9.01 37.65
CA ASP A 61 12.49 7.55 37.83
C ASP A 61 11.42 6.82 37.01
N ASP A 62 10.23 7.42 36.87
CA ASP A 62 9.16 6.89 36.00
C ASP A 62 9.60 6.87 34.53
N VAL A 63 10.32 7.92 34.10
CA VAL A 63 10.88 8.01 32.75
C VAL A 63 11.89 6.90 32.48
N LYS A 64 12.84 6.67 33.41
CA LYS A 64 13.83 5.58 33.28
C LYS A 64 13.15 4.22 33.25
N ARG A 65 12.16 4.00 34.12
CA ARG A 65 11.37 2.76 34.14
C ARG A 65 10.63 2.54 32.83
N LEU A 66 10.01 3.59 32.29
CA LEU A 66 9.31 3.52 31.01
C LEU A 66 10.25 3.16 29.86
N ILE A 67 11.41 3.82 29.77
CA ILE A 67 12.42 3.52 28.73
C ILE A 67 12.86 2.06 28.81
N ASP A 68 13.21 1.58 30.00
CA ASP A 68 13.67 0.20 30.20
C ASP A 68 12.58 -0.83 29.87
N LEU A 69 11.32 -0.61 30.26
CA LEU A 69 10.20 -1.48 29.86
C LEU A 69 9.99 -1.50 28.35
N CYS A 70 10.02 -0.34 27.69
CA CYS A 70 9.88 -0.24 26.24
C CYS A 70 11.02 -0.92 25.50
N VAL A 71 12.28 -0.68 25.92
CA VAL A 71 13.47 -1.29 25.31
C VAL A 71 13.44 -2.81 25.46
N ARG A 72 13.13 -3.33 26.66
CA ARG A 72 12.98 -4.78 26.86
C ARG A 72 11.92 -5.37 25.94
N ARG A 73 10.76 -4.71 25.83
CA ARG A 73 9.67 -5.17 24.96
C ARG A 73 10.07 -5.15 23.48
N LEU A 74 10.77 -4.12 23.03
CA LEU A 74 11.20 -3.97 21.63
C LEU A 74 12.30 -4.97 21.23
N LEU A 75 13.10 -5.44 22.18
CA LEU A 75 14.16 -6.42 21.97
C LEU A 75 13.70 -7.87 22.15
N ASP A 76 12.43 -8.10 22.53
CA ASP A 76 11.87 -9.46 22.65
C ASP A 76 11.52 -10.02 21.26
N ASN A 77 12.55 -10.51 20.57
CA ASN A 77 12.43 -11.08 19.23
C ASN A 77 11.64 -12.40 19.18
N LYS A 78 11.19 -12.94 20.32
CA LYS A 78 10.38 -14.16 20.40
C LYS A 78 8.90 -13.89 20.71
N SER A 79 8.50 -12.62 20.70
CA SER A 79 7.15 -12.18 21.04
C SER A 79 6.26 -12.07 19.80
N SER A 80 5.29 -12.97 19.65
CA SER A 80 4.25 -12.86 18.62
C SER A 80 3.35 -11.64 18.80
N SER A 81 3.20 -11.11 20.02
CA SER A 81 2.47 -9.85 20.23
C SER A 81 3.26 -8.65 19.72
N LEU A 82 4.58 -8.63 19.91
CA LEU A 82 5.44 -7.60 19.31
C LEU A 82 5.38 -7.69 17.78
N ASP A 83 5.45 -8.88 17.20
CA ASP A 83 5.33 -9.05 15.74
C ASP A 83 4.00 -8.54 15.21
N THR A 84 2.91 -8.80 15.92
CA THR A 84 1.58 -8.26 15.58
C THR A 84 1.58 -6.74 15.58
N ILE A 85 2.17 -6.11 16.61
CA ILE A 85 2.26 -4.64 16.69
C ILE A 85 3.14 -4.10 15.56
N LYS A 86 4.30 -4.72 15.29
CA LYS A 86 5.18 -4.33 14.18
C LYS A 86 4.44 -4.41 12.84
N MET A 87 3.69 -5.49 12.62
CA MET A 87 2.87 -5.68 11.42
C MET A 87 1.78 -4.61 11.30
N GLN A 88 1.08 -4.28 12.39
CA GLN A 88 0.04 -3.25 12.41
C GLN A 88 0.61 -1.86 12.09
N VAL A 89 1.67 -1.46 12.78
CA VAL A 89 2.34 -0.17 12.54
C VAL A 89 2.88 -0.11 11.11
N TYR A 90 3.48 -1.20 10.62
CA TYR A 90 3.96 -1.26 9.25
C TYR A 90 2.81 -1.08 8.25
N PHE A 91 1.71 -1.81 8.40
CA PHE A 91 0.58 -1.71 7.49
C PHE A 91 -0.02 -0.30 7.53
N ASP A 92 -0.27 0.26 8.70
CA ASP A 92 -0.82 1.62 8.87
C ASP A 92 0.07 2.71 8.26
N MET A 93 1.40 2.51 8.25
CA MET A 93 2.34 3.49 7.68
C MET A 93 2.52 3.36 6.16
N ASN A 94 2.28 2.19 5.58
CA ASN A 94 2.63 1.90 4.18
C ASN A 94 1.42 1.64 3.29
N TYR A 95 0.26 1.31 3.87
CA TYR A 95 -1.00 1.14 3.15
C TYR A 95 -1.85 2.42 3.23
N THR A 96 -2.43 2.80 2.11
CA THR A 96 -3.42 3.88 1.97
C THR A 96 -4.46 3.43 0.95
N THR A 97 -5.60 4.10 0.89
CA THR A 97 -6.61 3.74 -0.11
C THR A 97 -6.09 3.97 -1.54
N ARG A 98 -6.62 3.22 -2.50
CA ARG A 98 -6.27 3.35 -3.92
C ARG A 98 -6.34 4.80 -4.44
N ASP A 99 -7.38 5.53 -4.09
CA ASP A 99 -7.57 6.92 -4.55
C ASP A 99 -6.53 7.88 -3.97
N GLU A 100 -6.24 7.75 -2.67
CA GLU A 100 -5.19 8.54 -2.01
C GLU A 100 -3.82 8.24 -2.61
N PHE A 101 -3.52 6.96 -2.83
CA PHE A 101 -2.26 6.53 -3.42
C PHE A 101 -2.06 7.12 -4.82
N LEU A 102 -3.03 6.96 -5.72
CA LEU A 102 -2.92 7.45 -7.09
C LEU A 102 -2.86 8.97 -7.16
N THR A 103 -3.60 9.65 -6.29
CA THR A 103 -3.54 11.11 -6.16
C THR A 103 -2.14 11.58 -5.76
N GLU A 104 -1.57 10.96 -4.73
CA GLU A 104 -0.24 11.31 -4.24
C GLU A 104 0.86 10.93 -5.25
N HIS A 105 0.75 9.77 -5.90
CA HIS A 105 1.67 9.34 -6.96
C HIS A 105 1.73 10.37 -8.10
N ARG A 106 0.56 10.80 -8.62
CA ARG A 106 0.49 11.82 -9.67
C ARG A 106 1.06 13.16 -9.21
N ARG A 107 0.82 13.55 -7.95
CA ARG A 107 1.38 14.77 -7.34
C ARG A 107 2.92 14.70 -7.27
N VAL A 108 3.48 13.56 -6.87
CA VAL A 108 4.93 13.34 -6.80
C VAL A 108 5.55 13.37 -8.20
N LEU A 109 4.93 12.72 -9.18
CA LEU A 109 5.38 12.77 -10.58
C LEU A 109 5.41 14.21 -11.09
N GLU A 110 4.33 14.97 -10.89
CA GLU A 110 4.26 16.37 -11.30
C GLU A 110 5.37 17.19 -10.63
N THR A 111 5.58 17.00 -9.32
CA THR A 111 6.64 17.67 -8.54
C THR A 111 8.03 17.37 -9.12
N ARG A 112 8.29 16.11 -9.51
CA ARG A 112 9.56 15.71 -10.14
C ARG A 112 9.77 16.30 -11.52
N LEU A 113 8.69 16.56 -12.27
CA LEU A 113 8.74 17.19 -13.59
C LEU A 113 8.89 18.72 -13.52
N GLN A 114 8.58 19.36 -12.39
CA GLN A 114 8.62 20.83 -12.26
C GLN A 114 9.94 21.49 -12.70
N PRO A 115 11.14 20.96 -12.41
CA PRO A 115 12.39 21.60 -12.83
C PRO A 115 12.47 21.80 -14.35
N ILE A 116 12.21 20.76 -15.15
CA ILE A 116 12.26 20.85 -16.61
C ILE A 116 11.10 21.69 -17.17
N LEU A 117 9.91 21.61 -16.57
CA LEU A 117 8.76 22.41 -16.99
C LEU A 117 9.01 23.91 -16.78
N ARG A 118 9.66 24.30 -15.68
CA ARG A 118 10.07 25.70 -15.44
C ARG A 118 11.10 26.16 -16.47
N GLU A 119 12.10 25.32 -16.78
CA GLU A 119 13.07 25.65 -17.82
C GLU A 119 12.45 25.88 -19.21
N ILE A 120 11.34 25.20 -19.52
CA ILE A 120 10.59 25.37 -20.77
C ILE A 120 9.68 26.61 -20.71
N THR A 121 8.90 26.75 -19.65
CA THR A 121 7.88 27.82 -19.55
C THR A 121 8.47 29.20 -19.33
N ASP A 122 9.56 29.29 -18.57
CA ASP A 122 10.29 30.53 -18.32
C ASP A 122 11.29 30.87 -19.42
N ASN A 123 11.45 29.98 -20.43
CA ASN A 123 12.36 30.17 -21.55
C ASN A 123 12.02 31.43 -22.38
N ARG A 124 13.07 32.10 -22.89
CA ARG A 124 13.01 33.30 -23.73
C ARG A 124 13.97 33.19 -24.94
N ALA A 125 14.08 31.98 -25.49
CA ALA A 125 14.91 31.69 -26.66
C ALA A 125 14.62 32.66 -27.82
N SER A 126 15.69 33.15 -28.43
CA SER A 126 15.64 34.11 -29.53
C SER A 126 16.57 33.71 -30.68
N SER A 127 17.65 32.98 -30.39
CA SER A 127 18.54 32.43 -31.42
C SER A 127 18.07 31.06 -31.91
N LYS A 128 18.53 30.66 -33.09
CA LYS A 128 18.23 29.33 -33.66
C LYS A 128 18.68 28.20 -32.72
N ASP A 129 19.88 28.30 -32.17
CA ASP A 129 20.45 27.28 -31.29
C ASP A 129 19.67 27.18 -29.96
N GLU A 130 19.20 28.32 -29.43
CA GLU A 130 18.34 28.36 -28.25
C GLU A 130 16.97 27.72 -28.49
N LEU A 131 16.38 27.96 -29.67
CA LEU A 131 15.11 27.35 -30.06
C LEU A 131 15.24 25.83 -30.25
N GLU A 132 16.34 25.37 -30.85
CA GLU A 132 16.65 23.94 -30.94
C GLU A 132 16.82 23.30 -29.57
N SER A 133 17.51 23.98 -28.65
CA SER A 133 17.67 23.53 -27.26
C SER A 133 16.32 23.45 -26.53
N LEU A 134 15.47 24.47 -26.67
CA LEU A 134 14.12 24.49 -26.11
C LEU A 134 13.28 23.32 -26.65
N TYR A 135 13.34 23.06 -27.95
CA TYR A 135 12.60 21.95 -28.56
C TYR A 135 13.04 20.59 -28.00
N ARG A 136 14.34 20.38 -27.78
CA ARG A 136 14.85 19.17 -27.12
C ARG A 136 14.30 19.02 -25.70
N LYS A 137 14.24 20.11 -24.93
CA LYS A 137 13.64 20.09 -23.58
C LYS A 137 12.16 19.72 -23.61
N ILE A 138 11.40 20.24 -24.58
CA ILE A 138 9.99 19.86 -24.78
C ILE A 138 9.88 18.35 -25.06
N VAL A 139 10.69 17.81 -25.99
CA VAL A 139 10.71 16.36 -26.27
C VAL A 139 11.05 15.56 -25.02
N SER A 140 12.08 15.96 -24.26
CA SER A 140 12.43 15.29 -23.00
C SER A 140 11.29 15.34 -21.97
N SER A 141 10.58 16.47 -21.85
CA SER A 141 9.45 16.61 -20.94
C SER A 141 8.27 15.71 -21.33
N VAL A 142 8.00 15.57 -22.64
CA VAL A 142 6.97 14.68 -23.18
C VAL A 142 7.32 13.21 -22.89
N LEU A 143 8.58 12.82 -23.09
CA LEU A 143 9.03 11.46 -22.78
C LEU A 143 8.94 11.14 -21.28
N LEU A 144 9.46 12.02 -20.43
CA LEU A 144 9.43 11.84 -18.98
C LEU A 144 7.99 11.79 -18.43
N ARG A 145 7.09 12.63 -18.96
CA ARG A 145 5.69 12.66 -18.52
C ARG A 145 4.88 11.48 -19.06
N SER A 146 5.16 11.01 -20.28
CA SER A 146 4.43 9.89 -20.89
C SER A 146 4.87 8.52 -20.39
N GLY A 147 6.11 8.39 -19.89
CA GLY A 147 6.69 7.12 -19.49
C GLY A 147 6.92 6.14 -20.66
N LEU A 148 6.89 6.62 -21.91
CA LEU A 148 7.12 5.81 -23.11
C LEU A 148 8.61 5.73 -23.48
N GLY A 149 9.44 5.21 -22.57
CA GLY A 149 10.88 5.03 -22.77
C GLY A 149 11.74 6.21 -22.29
N SER A 150 13.06 6.03 -22.39
CA SER A 150 14.04 6.96 -21.80
C SER A 150 14.37 8.15 -22.71
N PRO A 151 14.48 9.38 -22.18
CA PRO A 151 15.00 10.53 -22.92
C PRO A 151 16.50 10.44 -23.23
N THR A 152 17.20 9.42 -22.74
CA THR A 152 18.60 9.14 -23.08
C THR A 152 18.75 8.17 -24.26
N ASP A 153 17.67 7.49 -24.65
CA ASP A 153 17.68 6.57 -25.79
C ASP A 153 17.42 7.34 -27.09
N ILE A 154 18.41 7.30 -27.99
CA ILE A 154 18.38 8.03 -29.26
C ILE A 154 17.20 7.60 -30.12
N SER A 155 16.85 6.30 -30.13
CA SER A 155 15.78 5.76 -30.96
C SER A 155 14.40 6.27 -30.49
N VAL A 156 14.17 6.20 -29.18
CA VAL A 156 12.98 6.72 -28.49
C VAL A 156 12.85 8.23 -28.70
N VAL A 157 13.95 8.99 -28.53
CA VAL A 157 13.97 10.44 -28.74
C VAL A 157 13.65 10.80 -30.19
N ARG A 158 14.18 10.06 -31.17
CA ARG A 158 13.87 10.30 -32.59
C ARG A 158 12.40 10.05 -32.90
N GLU A 159 11.82 8.97 -32.38
CA GLU A 159 10.41 8.67 -32.59
C GLU A 159 9.50 9.72 -31.95
N ALA A 160 9.77 10.11 -30.69
CA ALA A 160 9.01 11.15 -30.02
C ALA A 160 9.18 12.52 -30.68
N THR A 161 10.37 12.83 -31.20
CA THR A 161 10.63 14.06 -31.97
C THR A 161 9.79 14.07 -33.24
N ALA A 162 9.75 12.96 -34.00
CA ALA A 162 8.95 12.86 -35.23
C ALA A 162 7.45 12.98 -34.94
N ALA A 163 6.96 12.32 -33.88
CA ALA A 163 5.58 12.43 -33.45
C ALA A 163 5.24 13.87 -33.03
N LEU A 164 6.09 14.53 -32.25
CA LEU A 164 5.92 15.93 -31.85
C LEU A 164 5.94 16.87 -33.06
N GLN A 165 6.89 16.70 -33.99
CA GLN A 165 7.00 17.53 -35.19
C GLN A 165 5.74 17.45 -36.08
N SER A 166 5.02 16.32 -36.05
CA SER A 166 3.78 16.17 -36.83
C SER A 166 2.60 16.99 -36.29
N VAL A 167 2.67 17.44 -35.03
CA VAL A 167 1.60 18.22 -34.37
C VAL A 167 2.04 19.59 -33.87
N PHE A 168 3.35 19.77 -33.68
CA PHE A 168 3.97 20.98 -33.18
C PHE A 168 5.36 21.15 -33.84
N PRO A 169 5.39 21.60 -35.11
CA PRO A 169 6.66 21.84 -35.79
C PRO A 169 7.45 22.98 -35.14
N GLN A 170 8.77 23.02 -35.35
CA GLN A 170 9.64 24.04 -34.74
C GLN A 170 9.24 25.48 -35.07
N THR A 171 8.53 25.70 -36.19
CA THR A 171 7.98 27.01 -36.56
C THR A 171 6.95 27.54 -35.56
N GLU A 172 6.28 26.66 -34.81
CA GLU A 172 5.31 27.02 -33.78
C GLU A 172 5.96 27.46 -32.45
N LEU A 173 7.28 27.32 -32.30
CA LEU A 173 7.97 27.75 -31.07
C LEU A 173 7.82 29.25 -30.81
N GLY A 174 7.75 30.09 -31.86
CA GLY A 174 7.50 31.52 -31.71
C GLY A 174 6.14 31.81 -31.06
N ASN A 175 5.10 31.12 -31.54
CA ASN A 175 3.76 31.20 -30.98
C ASN A 175 3.73 30.69 -29.53
N PHE A 176 4.34 29.52 -29.28
CA PHE A 176 4.48 28.95 -27.94
C PHE A 176 5.14 29.93 -26.96
N LEU A 177 6.25 30.57 -27.36
CA LEU A 177 7.00 31.50 -26.50
C LEU A 177 6.20 32.73 -26.08
N SER A 178 5.26 33.18 -26.92
CA SER A 178 4.37 34.31 -26.67
C SER A 178 3.22 34.01 -25.69
N LEU A 179 2.96 32.73 -25.40
CA LEU A 179 1.91 32.32 -24.48
C LEU A 179 2.23 32.69 -23.03
N SER A 180 1.17 32.81 -22.22
CA SER A 180 1.33 32.91 -20.77
C SER A 180 1.94 31.62 -20.21
N LYS A 181 2.56 31.68 -19.02
CA LYS A 181 3.11 30.49 -18.35
C LYS A 181 2.07 29.38 -18.20
N ARG A 182 0.85 29.74 -17.79
CA ARG A 182 -0.27 28.82 -17.63
C ARG A 182 -0.67 28.15 -18.95
N ASP A 183 -0.68 28.91 -20.04
CA ASP A 183 -1.05 28.37 -21.35
C ASP A 183 0.06 27.49 -21.93
N LYS A 184 1.34 27.81 -21.67
CA LYS A 184 2.47 26.93 -21.99
C LYS A 184 2.35 25.60 -21.25
N ASP A 185 2.06 25.62 -19.95
CA ASP A 185 1.86 24.40 -19.15
C ASP A 185 0.73 23.54 -19.72
N ARG A 186 -0.41 24.17 -20.04
CA ARG A 186 -1.55 23.48 -20.65
C ARG A 186 -1.17 22.88 -22.01
N GLN A 187 -0.49 23.64 -22.86
CA GLN A 187 -0.07 23.15 -24.17
C GLN A 187 0.92 21.98 -24.05
N LEU A 188 1.82 21.98 -23.07
CA LEU A 188 2.73 20.86 -22.82
C LEU A 188 1.99 19.58 -22.42
N ILE A 189 0.92 19.70 -21.62
CA ILE A 189 0.06 18.56 -21.26
C ILE A 189 -0.64 18.02 -22.50
N GLU A 190 -1.26 18.89 -23.30
CA GLU A 190 -1.96 18.51 -24.54
C GLU A 190 -1.00 17.84 -25.53
N LEU A 191 0.19 18.43 -25.76
CA LEU A 191 1.23 17.86 -26.61
C LEU A 191 1.69 16.50 -26.11
N THR A 192 1.86 16.34 -24.79
CA THR A 192 2.22 15.05 -24.21
C THR A 192 1.18 13.98 -24.53
N GLN A 193 -0.11 14.28 -24.32
CA GLN A 193 -1.19 13.34 -24.58
C GLN A 193 -1.30 12.99 -26.06
N ILE A 194 -1.20 13.98 -26.96
CA ILE A 194 -1.27 13.75 -28.41
C ILE A 194 -0.09 12.91 -28.88
N VAL A 195 1.15 13.26 -28.49
CA VAL A 195 2.36 12.52 -28.88
C VAL A 195 2.34 11.10 -28.33
N THR A 196 1.90 10.91 -27.09
CA THR A 196 1.73 9.58 -26.47
C THR A 196 0.77 8.72 -27.30
N GLY A 197 -0.40 9.25 -27.65
CA GLY A 197 -1.36 8.55 -28.48
C GLY A 197 -0.83 8.21 -29.88
N ILE A 198 -0.11 9.12 -30.53
CA ILE A 198 0.51 8.88 -31.84
C ILE A 198 1.51 7.73 -31.76
N ARG A 199 2.38 7.73 -30.74
CA ARG A 199 3.39 6.66 -30.59
C ARG A 199 2.76 5.30 -30.30
N LEU A 200 1.73 5.26 -29.46
CA LEU A 200 0.97 4.04 -29.20
C LEU A 200 0.29 3.50 -30.47
N PHE A 201 -0.31 4.39 -31.27
CA PHE A 201 -0.90 4.01 -32.54
C PHE A 201 0.14 3.53 -33.56
N ASN A 202 1.31 4.19 -33.64
CA ASN A 202 2.39 3.77 -34.51
C ASN A 202 2.95 2.40 -34.12
N LYS A 203 3.04 2.10 -32.81
CA LYS A 203 3.36 0.77 -32.29
C LYS A 203 2.37 -0.27 -32.81
N GLU A 204 1.08 -0.01 -32.67
CA GLU A 204 0.01 -0.90 -33.14
C GLU A 204 0.07 -1.13 -34.67
N CYS A 205 0.48 -0.12 -35.44
CA CYS A 205 0.67 -0.26 -36.89
C CYS A 205 1.99 -0.93 -37.30
N GLY A 206 2.87 -1.31 -36.36
CA GLY A 206 4.20 -1.83 -36.66
C GLY A 206 5.15 -0.81 -37.30
N LYS A 207 4.91 0.49 -37.08
CA LYS A 207 5.68 1.61 -37.65
C LYS A 207 6.51 2.37 -36.60
N GLY A 208 6.54 1.87 -35.37
CA GLY A 208 7.19 2.49 -34.22
C GLY A 208 6.97 1.68 -32.96
N GLY A 209 7.02 2.34 -31.80
CA GLY A 209 6.84 1.71 -30.49
C GLY A 209 8.13 1.35 -29.78
N GLU A 210 9.25 1.95 -30.19
CA GLU A 210 10.54 1.70 -29.57
C GLU A 210 10.53 2.19 -28.10
N GLY A 211 11.05 1.35 -27.20
CA GLY A 211 11.02 1.64 -25.75
C GLY A 211 9.63 1.69 -25.11
N ILE A 212 8.56 1.23 -25.79
CA ILE A 212 7.24 1.09 -25.19
C ILE A 212 7.03 -0.35 -24.73
N ASP A 213 6.98 -0.56 -23.42
CA ASP A 213 6.67 -1.87 -22.84
C ASP A 213 5.26 -2.34 -23.17
N ASN A 214 5.00 -3.65 -23.05
CA ASN A 214 3.65 -4.19 -23.18
C ASN A 214 2.98 -4.26 -21.81
N LEU A 215 2.64 -3.10 -21.24
CA LEU A 215 1.99 -3.01 -19.92
C LEU A 215 0.75 -3.91 -19.82
N PRO A 216 -0.14 -3.98 -20.85
CA PRO A 216 -1.27 -4.91 -20.79
C PRO A 216 -0.86 -6.37 -20.62
N ALA A 217 0.17 -6.85 -21.30
CA ALA A 217 0.65 -8.22 -21.14
C ALA A 217 1.29 -8.44 -19.77
N ILE A 218 2.12 -7.49 -19.32
CA ILE A 218 2.78 -7.54 -18.01
C ILE A 218 1.72 -7.62 -16.89
N LEU A 219 0.69 -6.77 -16.94
CA LEU A 219 -0.39 -6.75 -15.94
C LEU A 219 -1.23 -8.04 -15.99
N ASN A 220 -1.53 -8.56 -17.18
CA ASN A 220 -2.27 -9.82 -17.33
C ASN A 220 -1.52 -11.03 -16.76
N GLU A 221 -0.20 -10.98 -16.66
CA GLU A 221 0.61 -12.02 -16.02
C GLU A 221 0.80 -11.75 -14.52
N ALA A 222 1.15 -10.51 -14.16
CA ALA A 222 1.50 -10.14 -12.79
C ALA A 222 0.29 -10.19 -11.85
N ILE A 223 -0.89 -9.72 -12.27
CA ILE A 223 -2.07 -9.68 -11.40
C ILE A 223 -2.49 -11.08 -10.94
N PRO A 224 -2.67 -12.08 -11.84
CA PRO A 224 -2.97 -13.45 -11.40
C PRO A 224 -1.88 -14.07 -10.52
N ALA A 225 -0.61 -13.78 -10.79
CA ALA A 225 0.50 -14.26 -9.98
C ALA A 225 0.42 -13.71 -8.54
N THR A 226 0.24 -12.40 -8.40
CA THR A 226 0.08 -11.74 -7.09
C THR A 226 -1.18 -12.24 -6.36
N LEU A 227 -2.32 -12.41 -7.05
CA LEU A 227 -3.53 -12.97 -6.44
C LEU A 227 -3.33 -14.39 -5.92
N LYS A 228 -2.63 -15.23 -6.69
CA LYS A 228 -2.30 -16.59 -6.28
C LYS A 228 -1.40 -16.60 -5.04
N GLU A 229 -0.40 -15.72 -5.00
CA GLU A 229 0.49 -15.59 -3.85
C GLU A 229 -0.25 -15.11 -2.60
N ILE A 230 -1.09 -14.08 -2.71
CA ILE A 230 -1.95 -13.61 -1.61
C ILE A 230 -2.87 -14.74 -1.14
N GLN A 231 -3.47 -15.50 -2.05
CA GLN A 231 -4.36 -16.61 -1.71
C GLN A 231 -3.60 -17.70 -0.93
N GLN A 232 -2.41 -18.08 -1.39
CA GLN A 232 -1.58 -19.07 -0.67
C GLN A 232 -1.24 -18.60 0.75
N GLN A 233 -0.77 -17.36 0.90
CA GLN A 233 -0.47 -16.80 2.23
C GLN A 233 -1.73 -16.68 3.11
N THR A 234 -2.89 -16.41 2.51
CA THR A 234 -4.17 -16.35 3.22
C THR A 234 -4.55 -17.72 3.75
N ASP A 235 -4.44 -18.76 2.92
CA ASP A 235 -4.73 -20.14 3.33
C ASP A 235 -3.78 -20.61 4.43
N ASP A 236 -2.49 -20.27 4.35
CA ASP A 236 -1.50 -20.58 5.38
C ASP A 236 -1.80 -19.86 6.72
N ALA A 237 -2.23 -18.59 6.65
CA ALA A 237 -2.61 -17.81 7.83
C ALA A 237 -3.88 -18.38 8.50
N ILE A 238 -4.88 -18.78 7.70
CA ILE A 238 -6.09 -19.43 8.18
C ILE A 238 -5.75 -20.77 8.85
N ASP A 239 -5.01 -21.64 8.17
CA ASP A 239 -4.59 -22.94 8.71
C ASP A 239 -3.79 -22.79 10.02
N SER A 240 -2.87 -21.83 10.07
CA SER A 240 -2.11 -21.51 11.28
C SER A 240 -3.04 -21.08 12.42
N SER A 241 -4.00 -20.19 12.15
CA SER A 241 -4.95 -19.76 13.17
C SER A 241 -5.83 -20.92 13.64
N GLU A 242 -6.34 -21.77 12.74
CA GLU A 242 -7.21 -22.89 13.10
C GLU A 242 -6.46 -23.91 13.97
N LYS A 243 -5.19 -24.16 13.67
CA LYS A 243 -4.29 -24.98 14.51
C LYS A 243 -4.12 -24.37 15.90
N PHE A 244 -3.83 -23.08 16.00
CA PHE A 244 -3.68 -22.44 17.31
C PHE A 244 -4.98 -22.50 18.13
N ILE A 245 -6.15 -22.28 17.52
CA ILE A 245 -7.41 -22.38 18.23
C ILE A 245 -7.65 -23.81 18.74
N ALA A 246 -7.38 -24.83 17.92
CA ALA A 246 -7.49 -26.23 18.34
C ALA A 246 -6.59 -26.55 19.56
N VAL A 247 -5.36 -26.00 19.58
CA VAL A 247 -4.46 -26.11 20.74
C VAL A 247 -5.02 -25.38 21.96
N LEU A 248 -5.56 -24.16 21.80
CA LEU A 248 -6.16 -23.39 22.89
C LEU A 248 -7.40 -24.07 23.48
N ASP A 249 -8.26 -24.65 22.64
CA ASP A 249 -9.45 -25.41 23.04
C ASP A 249 -9.03 -26.62 23.90
N THR A 250 -7.98 -27.31 23.49
CA THR A 250 -7.40 -28.44 24.21
C THR A 250 -6.78 -28.01 25.54
N MET A 251 -5.99 -26.93 25.53
CA MET A 251 -5.42 -26.37 26.74
C MET A 251 -6.52 -25.98 27.72
N THR A 252 -7.55 -25.27 27.28
CA THR A 252 -8.66 -24.81 28.13
C THR A 252 -9.44 -25.97 28.73
N THR A 253 -9.73 -27.02 27.95
CA THR A 253 -10.40 -28.23 28.43
C THR A 253 -9.56 -29.00 29.47
N LEU A 254 -8.23 -29.01 29.30
CA LEU A 254 -7.30 -29.68 30.22
C LEU A 254 -6.86 -28.81 31.42
N SER A 255 -7.13 -27.50 31.40
CA SER A 255 -6.62 -26.51 32.39
C SER A 255 -7.41 -26.48 33.70
N GLN A 256 -8.50 -27.23 33.84
CA GLN A 256 -9.14 -27.43 35.15
C GLN A 256 -8.23 -28.11 36.20
N LYS A 257 -6.96 -28.47 35.87
CA LYS A 257 -6.07 -29.19 36.80
C LYS A 257 -4.67 -28.63 37.09
N GLN A 258 -4.06 -27.67 36.37
CA GLN A 258 -2.68 -27.18 36.71
C GLN A 258 -2.32 -25.75 36.22
N LEU A 259 -1.69 -24.94 37.08
CA LEU A 259 -1.26 -23.53 36.88
C LEU A 259 -0.04 -23.32 35.94
N SER A 260 0.74 -24.35 35.62
CA SER A 260 1.99 -24.20 34.84
C SER A 260 1.79 -24.07 33.32
N LYS A 261 0.54 -23.92 32.85
CA LYS A 261 0.16 -23.86 31.43
C LYS A 261 -0.12 -22.45 30.91
N ASP A 262 -0.14 -21.43 31.78
CA ASP A 262 -0.62 -20.09 31.42
C ASP A 262 0.33 -19.34 30.47
N ALA A 263 1.65 -19.46 30.65
CA ALA A 263 2.62 -18.79 29.77
C ALA A 263 2.61 -19.35 28.33
N THR A 264 2.52 -20.67 28.17
CA THR A 264 2.41 -21.30 26.84
C THR A 264 1.06 -20.98 26.20
N LYS A 265 -0.03 -21.00 26.99
CA LYS A 265 -1.36 -20.59 26.52
C LYS A 265 -1.35 -19.16 25.99
N HIS A 266 -0.70 -18.23 26.71
CA HIS A 266 -0.57 -16.84 26.26
C HIS A 266 0.18 -16.73 24.93
N LYS A 267 1.32 -17.43 24.78
CA LYS A 267 2.08 -17.44 23.52
C LYS A 267 1.25 -17.96 22.34
N VAL A 268 0.52 -19.06 22.54
CA VAL A 268 -0.38 -19.62 21.51
C VAL A 268 -1.49 -18.62 21.15
N GLN A 269 -2.03 -17.90 22.14
CA GLN A 269 -3.03 -16.87 21.91
C GLN A 269 -2.46 -15.67 21.13
N GLU A 270 -1.25 -15.20 21.46
CA GLU A 270 -0.58 -14.13 20.73
C GLU A 270 -0.27 -14.53 19.28
N SER A 271 0.18 -15.76 19.04
CA SER A 271 0.43 -16.25 17.68
C SER A 271 -0.86 -16.44 16.88
N MET A 272 -1.96 -16.87 17.52
CA MET A 272 -3.28 -16.92 16.88
C MET A 272 -3.72 -15.52 16.42
N ILE A 273 -3.58 -14.53 17.31
CA ILE A 273 -3.88 -13.13 17.03
C ILE A 273 -3.05 -12.62 15.83
N ASN A 274 -1.75 -12.92 15.83
CA ASN A 274 -0.85 -12.59 14.73
C ASN A 274 -1.33 -13.17 13.38
N SER A 275 -1.67 -14.47 13.34
CA SER A 275 -2.19 -15.11 12.12
C SER A 275 -3.50 -14.48 11.63
N ARG A 276 -4.42 -14.13 12.54
CA ARG A 276 -5.67 -13.44 12.16
C ARG A 276 -5.45 -12.02 11.68
N GLN A 277 -4.50 -11.31 12.28
CA GLN A 277 -4.14 -9.97 11.82
C GLN A 277 -3.57 -10.01 10.39
N LEU A 278 -2.71 -11.00 10.09
CA LEU A 278 -2.23 -11.20 8.72
C LEU A 278 -3.38 -11.52 7.76
N GLU A 279 -4.27 -12.46 8.11
CA GLU A 279 -5.45 -12.80 7.30
C GLU A 279 -6.27 -11.54 6.92
N LEU A 280 -6.48 -10.64 7.88
CA LEU A 280 -7.20 -9.38 7.65
C LEU A 280 -6.49 -8.48 6.62
N TYR A 281 -5.17 -8.31 6.74
CA TYR A 281 -4.40 -7.49 5.82
C TYR A 281 -4.29 -8.11 4.43
N LEU A 282 -4.10 -9.42 4.33
CA LEU A 282 -4.10 -10.12 3.05
C LEU A 282 -5.45 -9.99 2.32
N ASN A 283 -6.56 -10.02 3.05
CA ASN A 283 -7.88 -9.81 2.45
C ASN A 283 -8.07 -8.38 1.89
N ILE A 284 -7.51 -7.37 2.56
CA ILE A 284 -7.51 -5.98 2.06
C ILE A 284 -6.73 -5.91 0.75
N LEU A 285 -5.48 -6.40 0.76
CA LEU A 285 -4.63 -6.42 -0.44
C LEU A 285 -5.28 -7.21 -1.58
N SER A 286 -5.90 -8.35 -1.27
CA SER A 286 -6.59 -9.19 -2.25
C SER A 286 -7.73 -8.45 -2.95
N ASN A 287 -8.50 -7.65 -2.21
CA ASN A 287 -9.58 -6.85 -2.80
C ASN A 287 -9.05 -5.78 -3.75
N ASP A 288 -7.97 -5.10 -3.39
CA ASP A 288 -7.35 -4.08 -4.23
C ASP A 288 -6.73 -4.67 -5.51
N VAL A 289 -6.10 -5.84 -5.41
CA VAL A 289 -5.55 -6.53 -6.59
C VAL A 289 -6.68 -7.06 -7.48
N ARG A 290 -7.80 -7.54 -6.92
CA ARG A 290 -8.99 -7.92 -7.71
C ARG A 290 -9.61 -6.71 -8.40
N GLN A 291 -9.68 -5.56 -7.74
CA GLN A 291 -10.12 -4.33 -8.40
C GLN A 291 -9.18 -3.97 -9.55
N SER A 292 -7.87 -4.06 -9.35
CA SER A 292 -6.87 -3.82 -10.40
C SER A 292 -7.09 -4.76 -11.59
N ALA A 293 -7.45 -6.02 -11.37
CA ALA A 293 -7.81 -6.96 -12.44
C ALA A 293 -8.99 -6.44 -13.28
N HIS A 294 -10.05 -5.97 -12.62
CA HIS A 294 -11.23 -5.42 -13.28
C HIS A 294 -10.91 -4.15 -14.10
N GLU A 295 -10.14 -3.22 -13.51
CA GLU A 295 -9.70 -2.00 -14.19
C GLU A 295 -8.87 -2.32 -15.44
N VAL A 296 -7.93 -3.27 -15.35
CA VAL A 296 -7.10 -3.69 -16.50
C VAL A 296 -7.94 -4.30 -17.61
N GLU A 297 -8.93 -5.14 -17.28
CA GLU A 297 -9.86 -5.70 -18.26
C GLU A 297 -10.64 -4.60 -19.00
N GLU A 298 -11.15 -3.62 -18.26
CA GLU A 298 -11.89 -2.49 -18.83
C GLU A 298 -10.98 -1.63 -19.72
N LEU A 299 -9.81 -1.25 -19.21
CA LEU A 299 -8.80 -0.48 -19.93
C LEU A 299 -8.38 -1.20 -21.22
N LEU A 300 -8.18 -2.52 -21.18
CA LEU A 300 -7.80 -3.31 -22.35
C LEU A 300 -8.89 -3.33 -23.42
N SER A 301 -10.15 -3.48 -23.00
CA SER A 301 -11.30 -3.40 -23.90
C SER A 301 -11.39 -2.02 -24.57
N GLN A 302 -11.30 -0.96 -23.77
CA GLN A 302 -11.32 0.42 -24.27
C GLN A 302 -10.13 0.69 -25.20
N PHE A 303 -8.92 0.26 -24.83
CA PHE A 303 -7.70 0.47 -25.61
C PHE A 303 -7.80 -0.12 -27.01
N LYS A 304 -8.25 -1.39 -27.12
CA LYS A 304 -8.46 -2.08 -28.40
C LYS A 304 -9.51 -1.36 -29.25
N ALA A 305 -10.68 -1.06 -28.67
CA ALA A 305 -11.75 -0.36 -29.37
C ALA A 305 -11.29 1.00 -29.92
N ARG A 306 -10.48 1.74 -29.16
CA ARG A 306 -9.94 3.04 -29.58
C ARG A 306 -8.89 2.92 -30.67
N LEU A 307 -8.02 1.94 -30.61
CA LEU A 307 -7.07 1.66 -31.69
C LEU A 307 -7.79 1.32 -33.00
N ASP A 308 -8.83 0.49 -32.95
CA ASP A 308 -9.61 0.12 -34.14
C ASP A 308 -10.39 1.32 -34.72
N GLN A 309 -10.94 2.17 -33.85
CA GLN A 309 -11.57 3.43 -34.28
C GLN A 309 -10.56 4.39 -34.93
N LEU A 310 -9.35 4.51 -34.37
CA LEU A 310 -8.27 5.32 -34.94
C LEU A 310 -7.83 4.77 -36.30
N LYS A 311 -7.64 3.44 -36.42
CA LYS A 311 -7.34 2.77 -37.69
C LYS A 311 -8.39 3.14 -38.73
N THR A 312 -9.68 2.97 -38.41
CA THR A 312 -10.78 3.30 -39.33
C THR A 312 -10.83 4.80 -39.69
N THR A 313 -10.52 5.68 -38.73
CA THR A 313 -10.55 7.12 -38.94
C THR A 313 -9.45 7.59 -39.91
N ILE A 314 -8.28 6.95 -39.85
CA ILE A 314 -7.07 7.34 -40.61
C ILE A 314 -6.92 6.53 -41.91
N GLN A 315 -7.39 5.29 -41.94
CA GLN A 315 -7.22 4.39 -43.07
C GLN A 315 -7.86 4.95 -44.35
N ASN A 316 -7.11 4.86 -45.45
CA ASN A 316 -7.50 5.30 -46.80
C ASN A 316 -7.78 6.80 -46.95
N LYS A 317 -7.36 7.64 -46.00
CA LYS A 317 -7.47 9.10 -46.12
C LYS A 317 -6.10 9.73 -46.34
N THR A 318 -6.03 10.65 -47.31
CA THR A 318 -4.82 11.45 -47.59
C THR A 318 -4.58 12.52 -46.54
N ALA A 319 -5.64 13.01 -45.89
CA ALA A 319 -5.57 13.93 -44.77
C ALA A 319 -6.78 13.75 -43.84
N VAL A 320 -6.58 13.90 -42.54
CA VAL A 320 -7.63 13.85 -41.52
C VAL A 320 -7.60 15.17 -40.75
N PRO A 321 -8.76 15.84 -40.52
CA PRO A 321 -8.80 17.04 -39.71
C PRO A 321 -8.25 16.81 -38.30
N THR A 322 -7.36 17.70 -37.84
CA THR A 322 -6.73 17.63 -36.52
C THR A 322 -7.78 17.61 -35.39
N ALA A 323 -8.84 18.41 -35.54
CA ALA A 323 -9.98 18.46 -34.62
C ALA A 323 -10.71 17.10 -34.46
N GLN A 324 -10.58 16.19 -35.43
CA GLN A 324 -11.16 14.85 -35.35
C GLN A 324 -10.20 13.83 -34.72
N VAL A 325 -8.90 13.92 -35.03
CA VAL A 325 -7.92 12.88 -34.67
C VAL A 325 -7.20 13.14 -33.35
N TYR A 326 -6.91 14.40 -33.00
CA TYR A 326 -6.22 14.74 -31.74
C TYR A 326 -6.99 14.27 -30.50
N PRO A 327 -8.33 14.47 -30.38
CA PRO A 327 -9.07 13.95 -29.24
C PRO A 327 -8.98 12.43 -29.09
N GLN A 328 -8.89 11.69 -30.20
CA GLN A 328 -8.74 10.23 -30.16
C GLN A 328 -7.36 9.81 -29.66
N PHE A 329 -6.28 10.48 -30.09
CA PHE A 329 -4.94 10.23 -29.55
C PHE A 329 -4.82 10.59 -28.06
N MET A 330 -5.39 11.72 -27.65
CA MET A 330 -5.39 12.12 -26.24
C MET A 330 -6.13 11.09 -25.38
N HIS A 331 -7.26 10.58 -25.85
CA HIS A 331 -8.01 9.55 -25.13
C HIS A 331 -7.24 8.22 -25.07
N LEU A 332 -6.54 7.83 -26.13
CA LEU A 332 -5.66 6.66 -26.11
C LEU A 332 -4.54 6.81 -25.06
N ALA A 333 -3.96 8.01 -24.94
CA ALA A 333 -2.97 8.30 -23.90
C ALA A 333 -3.56 8.23 -22.49
N THR A 334 -4.77 8.72 -22.27
CA THR A 334 -5.45 8.60 -20.96
C THR A 334 -5.66 7.14 -20.56
N ILE A 335 -6.08 6.27 -21.49
CA ILE A 335 -6.21 4.82 -21.22
C ILE A 335 -4.84 4.22 -20.87
N TRP A 336 -3.79 4.65 -21.58
CA TRP A 336 -2.43 4.19 -21.29
C TRP A 336 -1.94 4.60 -19.90
N PHE A 337 -2.22 5.83 -19.47
CA PHE A 337 -1.92 6.27 -18.11
C PHE A 337 -2.66 5.44 -17.06
N GLY A 338 -3.86 4.95 -17.38
CA GLY A 338 -4.57 3.97 -16.56
C GLY A 338 -3.74 2.69 -16.33
N PHE A 339 -3.16 2.09 -17.38
CA PHE A 339 -2.28 0.93 -17.21
C PHE A 339 -1.03 1.25 -16.36
N GLN A 340 -0.47 2.45 -16.50
CA GLN A 340 0.68 2.88 -15.68
C GLN A 340 0.30 3.02 -14.20
N ASP A 341 -0.88 3.57 -13.92
CA ASP A 341 -1.41 3.66 -12.57
C ASP A 341 -1.58 2.26 -11.93
N GLU A 342 -2.12 1.28 -12.68
CA GLU A 342 -2.22 -0.12 -12.20
C GLU A 342 -0.87 -0.76 -11.94
N MET A 343 0.12 -0.54 -12.81
CA MET A 343 1.47 -1.07 -12.63
C MET A 343 2.10 -0.60 -11.32
N VAL A 344 1.98 0.70 -11.03
CA VAL A 344 2.56 1.28 -9.82
C VAL A 344 1.80 0.83 -8.57
N LEU A 345 0.47 0.73 -8.64
CA LEU A 345 -0.32 0.20 -7.53
C LEU A 345 0.04 -1.26 -7.23
N LEU A 346 0.08 -2.13 -8.24
CA LEU A 346 0.42 -3.53 -8.07
C LEU A 346 1.82 -3.72 -7.47
N SER A 347 2.78 -2.88 -7.87
CA SER A 347 4.13 -2.89 -7.31
C SER A 347 4.12 -2.58 -5.81
N VAL A 348 3.37 -1.56 -5.37
CA VAL A 348 3.28 -1.20 -3.95
C VAL A 348 2.55 -2.27 -3.14
N LEU A 349 1.44 -2.80 -3.65
CA LEU A 349 0.70 -3.89 -2.99
C LEU A 349 1.57 -5.15 -2.83
N SER A 350 2.37 -5.49 -3.86
CA SER A 350 3.33 -6.60 -3.79
C SER A 350 4.44 -6.33 -2.77
N ASN A 351 4.97 -5.10 -2.71
CA ASN A 351 5.98 -4.74 -1.70
C ASN A 351 5.43 -4.84 -0.27
N ILE A 352 4.17 -4.43 -0.05
CA ILE A 352 3.51 -4.58 1.25
C ILE A 352 3.37 -6.08 1.57
N LEU A 353 2.88 -6.88 0.63
CA LEU A 353 2.75 -8.34 0.79
C LEU A 353 4.06 -8.98 1.26
N TYR A 354 5.16 -8.76 0.55
CA TYR A 354 6.48 -9.30 0.92
C TYR A 354 6.96 -8.81 2.29
N SER A 355 6.65 -7.56 2.63
CA SER A 355 7.09 -6.95 3.90
C SER A 355 6.28 -7.42 5.11
N LEU A 356 5.12 -8.05 4.90
CA LEU A 356 4.31 -8.63 5.98
C LEU A 356 4.83 -9.99 6.45
N GLU A 357 5.47 -10.77 5.55
CA GLU A 357 5.91 -12.14 5.84
C GLU A 357 6.81 -12.27 7.10
N PRO A 358 7.83 -11.41 7.31
CA PRO A 358 8.74 -11.54 8.45
C PRO A 358 8.03 -11.47 9.81
N TYR A 359 6.88 -10.81 9.91
CA TYR A 359 6.12 -10.68 11.15
C TYR A 359 5.34 -11.96 11.52
N THR A 360 5.52 -13.05 10.80
CA THR A 360 4.89 -14.35 11.11
C THR A 360 5.88 -15.42 11.58
N LEU A 361 7.18 -15.12 11.61
CA LEU A 361 8.23 -16.10 11.88
C LEU A 361 8.05 -16.78 13.24
N ASN A 362 7.82 -16.02 14.32
CA ASN A 362 7.62 -16.59 15.64
C ASN A 362 6.39 -17.51 15.72
N SER A 363 5.30 -17.15 15.01
CA SER A 363 4.10 -17.98 14.93
C SER A 363 4.39 -19.30 14.19
N LYS A 364 5.14 -19.24 13.07
CA LYS A 364 5.57 -20.43 12.32
C LYS A 364 6.49 -21.33 13.16
N GLU A 365 7.44 -20.74 13.89
CA GLU A 365 8.33 -21.47 14.82
C GLU A 365 7.55 -22.15 15.95
N LEU A 366 6.54 -21.49 16.51
CA LEU A 366 5.71 -22.08 17.57
C LEU A 366 4.92 -23.30 17.06
N LEU A 367 4.40 -23.28 15.83
CA LEU A 367 3.77 -24.45 15.22
C LEU A 367 4.76 -25.58 14.89
N ALA A 368 6.05 -25.25 14.74
CA ALA A 368 7.10 -26.23 14.55
C ALA A 368 7.55 -26.91 15.86
N ASP A 369 7.21 -26.33 17.03
CA ASP A 369 7.53 -26.89 18.34
C ASP A 369 6.96 -28.31 18.54
N GLU A 370 7.79 -29.19 19.10
CA GLU A 370 7.44 -30.60 19.24
C GLU A 370 6.23 -30.83 20.18
N ALA A 371 6.09 -30.03 21.24
CA ALA A 371 4.98 -30.15 22.16
C ALA A 371 3.66 -29.70 21.50
N ILE A 372 3.71 -28.64 20.70
CA ILE A 372 2.57 -28.14 19.93
C ILE A 372 2.16 -29.16 18.87
N ARG A 373 3.11 -29.72 18.12
CA ARG A 373 2.84 -30.79 17.13
C ARG A 373 2.22 -32.03 17.77
N LYS A 374 2.76 -32.49 18.92
CA LYS A 374 2.19 -33.62 19.67
C LYS A 374 0.77 -33.35 20.16
N CYS A 375 0.44 -32.10 20.48
CA CYS A 375 -0.92 -31.69 20.81
C CYS A 375 -1.83 -31.79 19.57
N LEU A 376 -1.40 -31.22 18.45
CA LEU A 376 -2.17 -31.21 17.20
C LEU A 376 -2.45 -32.62 16.66
N MET A 377 -1.55 -33.58 16.82
CA MET A 377 -1.79 -34.99 16.43
C MET A 377 -2.96 -35.65 17.18
N LYS A 378 -3.39 -35.09 18.30
CA LYS A 378 -4.43 -35.66 19.18
C LYS A 378 -5.77 -34.94 19.08
N VAL A 379 -5.86 -33.90 18.26
CA VAL A 379 -7.00 -32.97 18.23
C VAL A 379 -7.53 -32.85 16.81
N SER A 380 -8.85 -32.78 16.68
CA SER A 380 -9.48 -32.46 15.40
C SER A 380 -9.46 -30.94 15.19
N ILE A 381 -8.90 -30.50 14.06
CA ILE A 381 -8.92 -29.08 13.67
C ILE A 381 -10.30 -28.79 13.08
N VAL A 382 -11.02 -27.86 13.72
CA VAL A 382 -12.35 -27.42 13.28
C VAL A 382 -12.23 -26.05 12.64
N THR A 383 -12.64 -25.97 11.37
CA THR A 383 -12.55 -24.74 10.57
C THR A 383 -13.56 -23.70 11.02
N ASP A 384 -13.32 -22.43 10.70
CA ASP A 384 -14.29 -21.36 10.99
C ASP A 384 -15.68 -21.64 10.40
N LYS A 385 -15.73 -22.18 9.16
CA LYS A 385 -17.00 -22.55 8.51
C LYS A 385 -17.75 -23.62 9.30
N GLN A 386 -17.03 -24.62 9.82
CA GLN A 386 -17.61 -25.67 10.65
C GLN A 386 -18.06 -25.12 12.01
N ARG A 387 -17.27 -24.25 12.65
CA ARG A 387 -17.65 -23.56 13.90
C ARG A 387 -18.98 -22.81 13.73
N LEU A 388 -19.11 -22.03 12.64
CA LEU A 388 -20.34 -21.30 12.31
C LEU A 388 -21.55 -22.22 12.07
N GLN A 389 -21.37 -23.33 11.35
CA GLN A 389 -22.44 -24.30 11.11
C GLN A 389 -22.93 -24.99 12.38
N THR A 390 -22.01 -25.25 13.32
CA THR A 390 -22.32 -25.86 14.62
C THR A 390 -23.02 -24.86 15.56
N ASN A 391 -22.85 -23.56 15.32
CA ASN A 391 -23.45 -22.47 16.09
C ASN A 391 -24.84 -22.02 15.62
N ASN A 392 -25.44 -22.67 14.61
CA ASN A 392 -26.80 -22.36 14.12
C ASN A 392 -27.93 -22.70 15.12
N GLY A 393 -27.62 -23.03 16.38
CA GLY A 393 -28.58 -23.26 17.45
C GLY A 393 -28.00 -23.25 18.88
N GLY A 394 -26.80 -22.70 19.09
CA GLY A 394 -26.07 -22.79 20.37
C GLY A 394 -26.10 -21.49 21.18
N VAL A 395 -26.64 -21.57 22.40
CA VAL A 395 -26.59 -20.62 23.54
C VAL A 395 -25.81 -19.32 23.26
N VAL A 396 -26.54 -18.21 23.13
CA VAL A 396 -25.97 -16.87 23.33
C VAL A 396 -25.31 -16.88 24.70
N VAL A 397 -23.98 -16.72 24.77
CA VAL A 397 -23.29 -16.57 26.05
C VAL A 397 -23.91 -15.37 26.75
N GLN A 398 -24.71 -15.65 27.78
CA GLN A 398 -25.29 -14.61 28.61
C GLN A 398 -24.15 -13.98 29.41
N PRO A 399 -23.89 -12.68 29.26
CA PRO A 399 -22.78 -12.01 29.97
C PRO A 399 -22.85 -12.21 31.48
N GLU A 400 -24.08 -12.36 32.00
CA GLU A 400 -24.35 -12.62 33.41
C GLU A 400 -23.72 -13.94 33.91
N GLU A 401 -23.50 -14.93 33.03
CA GLU A 401 -22.94 -16.25 33.40
C GLU A 401 -21.42 -16.25 33.58
N ARG A 402 -20.70 -15.21 33.14
CA ARG A 402 -19.22 -15.16 33.16
C ARG A 402 -18.59 -14.05 34.01
N ASN A 403 -19.36 -13.32 34.83
CA ASN A 403 -18.85 -12.19 35.63
C ASN A 403 -18.00 -11.22 34.78
N ALA A 404 -18.40 -10.98 33.54
CA ALA A 404 -17.59 -10.21 32.62
C ALA A 404 -18.10 -8.76 32.55
N GLU A 405 -17.43 -7.85 33.27
CA GLU A 405 -17.68 -6.41 33.22
C GLU A 405 -17.44 -5.89 31.78
N GLY A 406 -18.46 -5.33 31.13
CA GLY A 406 -18.33 -4.77 29.78
C GLY A 406 -19.66 -4.48 29.08
N ILE A 407 -19.59 -3.71 27.98
CA ILE A 407 -20.71 -3.48 27.06
C ILE A 407 -20.62 -4.53 25.95
N TRP A 408 -21.63 -5.38 25.83
CA TRP A 408 -21.68 -6.47 24.88
C TRP A 408 -22.47 -6.07 23.65
N TYR A 409 -21.86 -6.21 22.48
CA TYR A 409 -22.50 -5.98 21.19
C TYR A 409 -22.67 -7.34 20.50
N TYR A 410 -23.90 -7.66 20.11
CA TYR A 410 -24.21 -8.87 19.35
C TYR A 410 -24.55 -8.52 17.90
N GLN A 411 -24.19 -9.40 16.98
CA GLN A 411 -24.46 -9.25 15.55
C GLN A 411 -25.95 -9.06 15.26
N ASP A 412 -26.82 -9.76 15.99
CA ASP A 412 -28.26 -9.77 15.75
C ASP A 412 -28.99 -8.57 16.37
N THR A 413 -28.41 -7.93 17.40
CA THR A 413 -29.08 -6.86 18.16
C THR A 413 -28.44 -5.48 17.99
N THR A 414 -27.22 -5.41 17.46
CA THR A 414 -26.51 -4.14 17.31
C THR A 414 -26.70 -3.56 15.92
N LYS A 415 -27.32 -2.39 15.84
CA LYS A 415 -27.51 -1.67 14.57
C LYS A 415 -26.15 -1.26 13.99
N ASN A 416 -25.92 -1.58 12.71
CA ASN A 416 -24.63 -1.39 12.03
C ASN A 416 -23.45 -2.14 12.69
N PHE A 417 -23.69 -3.34 13.26
CA PHE A 417 -22.63 -4.17 13.84
C PHE A 417 -21.43 -4.34 12.89
N ASP A 418 -21.69 -4.50 11.58
CA ASP A 418 -20.67 -4.63 10.53
C ASP A 418 -19.77 -3.40 10.36
N LYS A 419 -20.15 -2.26 10.94
CA LYS A 419 -19.38 -1.00 10.92
C LYS A 419 -18.64 -0.73 12.21
N LEU A 420 -18.74 -1.62 13.22
CA LEU A 420 -17.96 -1.49 14.44
C LEU A 420 -16.48 -1.70 14.12
N PRO A 421 -15.57 -0.82 14.61
CA PRO A 421 -14.13 -1.03 14.51
C PRO A 421 -13.71 -2.11 15.51
N LEU A 422 -14.05 -3.37 15.21
CA LEU A 422 -13.70 -4.52 16.03
C LEU A 422 -12.25 -4.90 15.77
N MET A 423 -11.39 -4.82 16.78
CA MET A 423 -10.13 -5.55 16.74
C MET A 423 -10.47 -7.06 16.62
N TYR A 424 -9.93 -7.72 15.60
CA TYR A 424 -10.11 -9.15 15.33
C TYR A 424 -11.53 -9.61 14.91
N LYS A 425 -12.41 -8.68 14.48
CA LYS A 425 -13.79 -8.99 14.02
C LYS A 425 -14.60 -9.89 14.99
N GLY A 426 -14.31 -9.82 16.29
CA GLY A 426 -15.03 -10.62 17.29
C GLY A 426 -14.79 -12.14 17.21
N LYS A 427 -13.77 -12.61 16.50
CA LYS A 427 -13.35 -14.03 16.55
C LYS A 427 -12.41 -14.24 17.73
N SER A 428 -12.98 -14.48 18.91
CA SER A 428 -12.30 -15.05 20.07
C SER A 428 -12.66 -16.52 20.25
#